data_AF-A0A1Y2J9Q9-F1
#
_entry.id   AF-A0A1Y2J9Q9-F1
#
_cell.length_a   1.000
_cell.length_b   1.000
_cell.length_c   1.000
_cell.angle_alpha   90.00
_cell.angle_beta   90.00
_cell.angle_gamma   90.00
#
_symmetry.space_group_name_H-M   'P 1'
#
loop_
_entity.id
_entity.type
_entity.pdbx_description
1 polymer ?
#
loop_
_entity_poly.entity_id
_entity_poly.type
_entity_poly.pdbx_seq_one_letter_code
_entity_poly.pdbx_strand_id
1 'polypeptide(L)'
;MANADSISGEEARRLLAEFLRQVENVLQDVVEYPHSIIPGRHHESMRAAWGDVKGNFDRAINALSDPNTIPTLEDELKNRGLTGPQLIFKLNVFRHARENLLDHGTARYGQEQRKKPRWFARFFRFFSGVLKAGDVILDSLAAVPGVALAVEPIKEFKEAVDSGADLGEAG
;
A
#
# COMPACT_ATOMS: atom_id res chain seq x y z
N MET A 1 -8.47 -14.81 -33.43
CA MET A 1 -8.86 -14.67 -32.01
C MET A 1 -8.21 -13.40 -31.50
N ALA A 2 -8.99 -12.36 -31.20
CA ALA A 2 -8.49 -11.10 -30.70
C ALA A 2 -7.99 -11.30 -29.24
N ASN A 3 -6.74 -10.92 -28.97
CA ASN A 3 -6.12 -10.99 -27.64
C ASN A 3 -6.91 -10.12 -26.65
N ALA A 4 -7.64 -10.75 -25.73
CA ALA A 4 -8.54 -10.05 -24.82
C ALA A 4 -7.87 -9.41 -23.58
N ASP A 5 -6.56 -9.56 -23.35
CA ASP A 5 -5.96 -9.23 -22.03
C ASP A 5 -4.65 -8.43 -22.07
N SER A 6 -4.37 -7.66 -23.13
CA SER A 6 -3.22 -6.75 -23.12
C SER A 6 -3.66 -5.33 -22.75
N ILE A 7 -3.56 -4.98 -21.46
CA ILE A 7 -3.58 -3.57 -21.03
C ILE A 7 -2.37 -2.86 -21.66
N SER A 8 -2.55 -1.62 -22.12
CA SER A 8 -1.46 -0.81 -22.66
C SER A 8 -0.46 -0.45 -21.56
N GLY A 9 0.79 -0.11 -21.92
CA GLY A 9 1.78 0.38 -20.97
C GLY A 9 1.33 1.65 -20.24
N GLU A 10 0.60 2.53 -20.92
CA GLU A 10 -0.02 3.71 -20.32
C GLU A 10 -1.08 3.34 -19.27
N GLU A 11 -1.96 2.40 -19.59
CA GLU A 11 -2.97 1.92 -18.66
C GLU A 11 -2.35 1.21 -17.45
N ALA A 12 -1.30 0.41 -17.67
CA ALA A 12 -0.55 -0.21 -16.57
C ALA A 12 0.04 0.84 -15.61
N ARG A 13 0.65 1.91 -16.14
CA ARG A 13 1.20 3.01 -15.33
C ARG A 13 0.11 3.75 -14.56
N ARG A 14 -1.04 4.02 -15.18
CA ARG A 14 -2.21 4.61 -14.51
C ARG A 14 -2.67 3.75 -13.34
N LEU A 15 -2.84 2.44 -13.56
CA LEU A 15 -3.27 1.51 -12.52
C LEU A 15 -2.26 1.40 -11.37
N LEU A 16 -0.96 1.45 -11.65
CA LEU A 16 0.10 1.46 -10.62
C LEU A 16 0.09 2.76 -9.81
N ALA A 17 -0.14 3.91 -10.44
CA ALA A 17 -0.30 5.18 -9.75
C ALA A 17 -1.55 5.19 -8.84
N GLU A 18 -2.66 4.65 -9.32
CA GLU A 18 -3.87 4.46 -8.51
C GLU A 18 -3.64 3.53 -7.32
N PHE A 19 -2.90 2.43 -7.52
CA PHE A 19 -2.47 1.54 -6.45
C PHE A 19 -1.65 2.29 -5.39
N LEU A 20 -0.65 3.09 -5.79
CA LEU A 20 0.16 3.88 -4.86
C LEU A 20 -0.69 4.87 -4.05
N ARG A 21 -1.66 5.54 -4.68
CA ARG A 21 -2.62 6.42 -3.96
C ARG A 21 -3.46 5.65 -2.95
N GLN A 22 -3.85 4.42 -3.26
CA GLN A 22 -4.61 3.60 -2.32
C GLN A 22 -3.76 3.17 -1.12
N VAL A 23 -2.49 2.82 -1.34
CA VAL A 23 -1.54 2.54 -0.24
C VAL A 23 -1.30 3.80 0.59
N GLU A 24 -1.12 4.96 -0.04
CA GLU A 24 -0.97 6.26 0.64
C GLU A 24 -2.14 6.51 1.60
N ASN A 25 -3.38 6.34 1.13
CA ASN A 25 -4.58 6.54 1.95
C ASN A 25 -4.64 5.56 3.13
N VAL A 26 -4.34 4.28 2.89
CA VAL A 26 -4.33 3.25 3.95
C VAL A 26 -3.30 3.59 5.03
N LEU A 27 -2.11 4.05 4.66
CA LEU A 27 -1.08 4.45 5.62
C LEU A 27 -1.40 5.79 6.30
N GLN A 28 -1.99 6.75 5.58
CA GLN A 28 -2.48 8.01 6.14
C GLN A 28 -3.53 7.74 7.24
N ASP A 29 -4.49 6.85 7.00
CA ASP A 29 -5.51 6.47 7.99
C ASP A 29 -4.86 5.90 9.27
N VAL A 30 -3.80 5.10 9.12
CA VAL A 30 -3.03 4.58 10.25
C VAL A 30 -2.38 5.70 11.05
N VAL A 31 -1.78 6.66 10.35
CA VAL A 31 -1.05 7.76 10.97
C VAL A 31 -1.99 8.75 11.67
N GLU A 32 -3.17 8.98 11.10
CA GLU A 32 -4.21 9.83 11.68
C GLU A 32 -4.87 9.19 12.90
N TYR A 33 -5.11 7.87 12.85
CA TYR A 33 -5.80 7.12 13.89
C TYR A 33 -4.92 6.02 14.51
N PRO A 34 -3.74 6.35 15.04
CA PRO A 34 -2.72 5.35 15.39
C PRO A 34 -3.11 4.49 16.58
N HIS A 35 -3.94 5.00 17.50
CA HIS A 35 -4.46 4.21 18.61
C HIS A 35 -5.29 3.02 18.15
N SER A 36 -5.81 3.07 16.92
CA SER A 36 -6.53 1.96 16.32
C SER A 36 -5.61 0.86 15.76
N ILE A 37 -4.28 1.09 15.66
CA ILE A 37 -3.35 0.21 14.92
C ILE A 37 -2.01 -0.05 15.64
N ILE A 38 -1.46 0.90 16.38
CA ILE A 38 -0.19 0.73 17.09
C ILE A 38 -0.42 1.20 18.52
N PRO A 39 -0.37 0.34 19.55
CA PRO A 39 -0.46 0.81 20.93
C PRO A 39 0.84 1.53 21.36
N GLY A 40 0.71 2.49 22.27
CA GLY A 40 1.86 3.05 22.99
C GLY A 40 2.37 4.40 22.49
N ARG A 41 3.64 4.68 22.80
CA ARG A 41 4.28 6.01 22.72
C ARG A 41 4.88 6.37 21.36
N HIS A 42 4.74 5.50 20.36
CA HIS A 42 5.42 5.63 19.07
C HIS A 42 4.69 6.53 18.06
N HIS A 43 3.52 7.08 18.42
CA HIS A 43 2.66 7.83 17.50
C HIS A 43 3.29 9.10 16.97
N GLU A 44 4.01 9.83 17.84
CA GLU A 44 4.70 11.06 17.41
C GLU A 44 5.83 10.74 16.43
N SER A 45 6.64 9.72 16.72
CA SER A 45 7.70 9.26 15.81
C SER A 45 7.13 8.76 14.49
N MET A 46 6.00 8.04 14.52
CA MET A 46 5.34 7.58 13.30
C MET A 46 4.81 8.75 12.46
N ARG A 47 4.19 9.76 13.07
CA ARG A 47 3.75 10.97 12.36
C ARG A 47 4.91 11.76 11.76
N ALA A 48 6.02 11.86 12.49
CA ALA A 48 7.23 12.51 11.99
C ALA A 48 7.79 11.75 10.76
N ALA A 49 7.99 10.43 10.88
CA ALA A 49 8.45 9.60 9.78
C ALA A 49 7.49 9.62 8.58
N TRP A 50 6.17 9.68 8.82
CA TRP A 50 5.19 9.85 7.76
C TRP A 50 5.36 11.17 7.00
N GLY A 51 5.66 12.26 7.70
CA GLY A 51 5.97 13.55 7.08
C GLY A 51 7.13 13.48 6.09
N ASP A 52 8.15 12.67 6.39
CA ASP A 52 9.31 12.45 5.52
C ASP A 52 8.99 11.52 4.34
N VAL A 53 8.15 10.52 4.56
CA VAL A 53 7.85 9.47 3.58
C VAL A 53 6.77 9.86 2.58
N LYS A 54 5.77 10.63 3.00
CA LYS A 54 4.57 10.95 2.19
C LYS A 54 4.92 11.53 0.82
N GLY A 55 5.89 12.45 0.75
CA GLY A 55 6.33 13.05 -0.51
C GLY A 55 6.91 12.05 -1.51
N ASN A 56 7.32 10.86 -1.08
CA ASN A 56 7.81 9.82 -1.99
C ASN A 56 6.69 9.15 -2.80
N PHE A 57 5.43 9.17 -2.33
CA PHE A 57 4.30 8.71 -3.15
C PHE A 57 4.15 9.56 -4.41
N ASP A 58 4.16 10.89 -4.27
CA ASP A 58 4.09 11.80 -5.41
C ASP A 58 5.29 11.61 -6.35
N ARG A 59 6.50 11.41 -5.80
CA ARG A 59 7.70 11.11 -6.61
C ARG A 59 7.55 9.81 -7.40
N ALA A 60 7.09 8.73 -6.77
CA ALA A 60 6.88 7.45 -7.43
C ALA A 60 5.79 7.54 -8.51
N ILE A 61 4.69 8.23 -8.22
CA ILE A 61 3.59 8.47 -9.19
C ILE A 61 4.08 9.29 -10.38
N ASN A 62 4.86 10.34 -10.14
CA ASN A 62 5.42 11.17 -11.20
C ASN A 62 6.43 10.38 -12.05
N ALA A 63 7.28 9.56 -11.43
CA ALA A 63 8.22 8.68 -12.14
C ALA A 63 7.50 7.63 -13.01
N LEU A 64 6.32 7.17 -12.60
CA LEU A 64 5.46 6.31 -13.41
C LEU A 64 4.75 7.07 -14.54
N SER A 65 4.52 8.37 -14.38
CA SER A 65 3.69 9.17 -15.29
C SER A 65 4.50 9.87 -16.38
N ASP A 66 5.79 10.14 -16.16
CA ASP A 66 6.63 10.82 -17.15
C ASP A 66 7.29 9.82 -18.13
N PRO A 67 6.84 9.78 -19.40
CA PRO A 67 7.39 8.87 -20.41
C PRO A 67 8.84 9.17 -20.79
N ASN A 68 9.37 10.35 -20.42
CA ASN A 68 10.73 10.76 -20.75
C ASN A 68 11.74 10.50 -19.63
N THR A 69 11.30 10.19 -18.41
CA THR A 69 12.23 10.02 -17.29
C THR A 69 13.10 8.78 -17.46
N ILE A 70 12.54 7.70 -18.02
CA ILE A 70 13.20 6.39 -18.06
C ILE A 70 12.92 5.70 -19.41
N PRO A 71 13.88 5.71 -20.35
CA PRO A 71 13.73 5.10 -21.68
C PRO A 71 13.40 3.60 -21.67
N THR A 72 13.66 2.91 -20.55
CA THR A 72 13.47 1.46 -20.38
C THR A 72 12.31 1.11 -19.43
N LEU A 73 11.51 2.09 -18.98
CA LEU A 73 10.50 1.87 -17.95
C LEU A 73 9.50 0.78 -18.32
N GLU A 74 9.01 0.79 -19.55
CA GLU A 74 8.01 -0.17 -20.00
C GLU A 74 8.55 -1.60 -19.99
N ASP A 75 9.79 -1.80 -20.44
CA ASP A 75 10.46 -3.10 -20.41
C ASP A 75 10.72 -3.55 -18.97
N GLU A 76 11.16 -2.65 -18.10
CA GLU A 76 11.36 -2.95 -16.67
C GLU A 76 10.05 -3.33 -15.98
N LEU A 77 8.97 -2.56 -16.19
CA LEU A 77 7.65 -2.89 -15.65
C LEU A 77 7.18 -4.27 -16.15
N LYS A 78 7.38 -4.56 -17.44
CA LYS A 78 7.04 -5.87 -18.02
C LYS A 78 7.86 -7.00 -17.40
N ASN A 79 9.17 -6.83 -17.25
CA ASN A 79 10.06 -7.84 -16.66
C ASN A 79 9.71 -8.14 -15.19
N ARG A 80 9.11 -7.18 -14.48
CA ARG A 80 8.63 -7.35 -13.10
C ARG A 80 7.19 -7.84 -12.98
N GLY A 81 6.53 -8.14 -14.10
CA GLY A 81 5.11 -8.53 -14.10
C GLY A 81 4.20 -7.41 -13.60
N LEU A 82 4.58 -6.16 -13.89
CA LEU A 82 3.81 -4.94 -13.64
C LEU A 82 3.12 -4.43 -14.92
N THR A 83 2.87 -5.34 -15.86
CA THR A 83 2.01 -5.12 -17.03
C THR A 83 1.19 -6.38 -17.31
N GLY A 84 0.19 -6.25 -18.20
CA GLY A 84 -0.60 -7.40 -18.68
C GLY A 84 -1.36 -8.18 -17.59
N PRO A 85 -1.59 -9.49 -17.80
CA PRO A 85 -2.34 -10.34 -16.87
C PRO A 85 -1.72 -10.45 -15.47
N GLN A 86 -0.39 -10.36 -15.35
CA GLN A 86 0.28 -10.45 -14.05
C GLN A 86 -0.04 -9.23 -13.18
N LEU A 87 -0.03 -8.02 -13.77
CA LEU A 87 -0.44 -6.81 -13.04
C LEU A 87 -1.91 -6.92 -12.61
N ILE A 88 -2.80 -7.31 -13.52
CA ILE A 88 -4.23 -7.46 -13.23
C ILE A 88 -4.44 -8.41 -12.05
N PHE A 89 -3.75 -9.55 -12.04
CA PHE A 89 -3.83 -10.50 -10.93
C PHE A 89 -3.37 -9.87 -9.60
N LYS A 90 -2.20 -9.23 -9.56
CA LYS A 90 -1.68 -8.57 -8.36
C LYS A 90 -2.65 -7.50 -7.84
N LEU A 91 -3.18 -6.66 -8.73
CA LEU A 91 -4.18 -5.63 -8.38
C LEU A 91 -5.49 -6.23 -7.88
N ASN A 92 -5.93 -7.35 -8.44
CA ASN A 92 -7.14 -8.05 -7.98
C ASN A 92 -6.97 -8.59 -6.56
N VAL A 93 -5.81 -9.18 -6.26
CA VAL A 93 -5.48 -9.65 -4.90
C VAL A 93 -5.48 -8.48 -3.91
N PHE A 94 -4.84 -7.37 -4.27
CA PHE A 94 -4.83 -6.16 -3.45
C PHE A 94 -6.24 -5.60 -3.22
N ARG A 95 -7.03 -5.45 -4.29
CA ARG A 95 -8.42 -4.98 -4.22
C ARG A 95 -9.28 -5.88 -3.33
N HIS A 96 -9.16 -7.20 -3.48
CA HIS A 96 -9.89 -8.14 -2.65
C HIS A 96 -9.52 -8.01 -1.16
N ALA A 97 -8.22 -7.85 -0.85
CA ALA A 97 -7.79 -7.58 0.52
C ALA A 97 -8.37 -6.26 1.06
N ARG A 98 -8.39 -5.21 0.23
CA ARG A 98 -8.92 -3.88 0.59
C ARG A 98 -10.43 -3.91 0.82
N GLU A 99 -11.18 -4.59 -0.05
CA GLU A 99 -12.63 -4.78 0.10
C GLU A 99 -12.93 -5.54 1.40
N ASN A 100 -12.18 -6.61 1.71
CA ASN A 100 -12.31 -7.31 2.98
C ASN A 100 -12.05 -6.40 4.19
N LEU A 101 -11.09 -5.48 4.11
CA LEU A 101 -10.86 -4.47 5.15
C LEU A 101 -12.05 -3.50 5.27
N LEU A 102 -12.58 -2.99 4.16
CA LEU A 102 -13.71 -2.06 4.18
C LEU A 102 -14.99 -2.70 4.74
N ASP A 103 -15.27 -3.94 4.33
CA ASP A 103 -16.45 -4.71 4.76
C ASP A 103 -16.44 -5.05 6.25
N HIS A 104 -15.25 -5.08 6.86
CA HIS A 104 -15.08 -5.55 8.24
C HIS A 104 -14.45 -4.50 9.18
N GLY A 105 -14.06 -3.34 8.66
CA GLY A 105 -13.15 -2.42 9.33
C GLY A 105 -13.75 -1.12 9.83
N THR A 106 -15.05 -0.88 9.66
CA THR A 106 -15.69 0.31 10.25
C THR A 106 -16.32 -0.02 11.60
N ALA A 107 -15.73 0.49 12.68
CA ALA A 107 -16.45 0.59 13.95
C ALA A 107 -17.69 1.47 13.70
N ARG A 108 -18.88 0.88 13.81
CA ARG A 108 -20.12 1.69 13.78
C ARG A 108 -20.01 2.75 14.88
N TYR A 109 -20.04 4.01 14.48
CA TYR A 109 -20.11 5.18 15.36
C TYR A 109 -21.16 4.93 16.46
N GLY A 110 -20.74 4.84 17.73
CA GLY A 110 -21.65 4.81 18.88
C GLY A 110 -21.46 3.68 19.92
N GLN A 111 -20.50 2.75 19.80
CA GLN A 111 -20.28 1.74 20.85
C GLN A 111 -19.15 2.08 21.82
N GLU A 112 -19.48 1.91 23.11
CA GLU A 112 -18.79 2.41 24.30
C GLU A 112 -17.33 1.93 24.47
N GLN A 113 -16.49 2.86 24.92
CA GLN A 113 -15.03 2.82 25.08
C GLN A 113 -14.45 1.85 26.15
N ARG A 114 -15.11 0.76 26.56
CA ARG A 114 -14.71 0.08 27.82
C ARG A 114 -14.02 -1.29 27.77
N LYS A 115 -13.83 -1.92 26.62
CA LYS A 115 -13.02 -3.16 26.50
C LYS A 115 -12.29 -3.13 25.17
N LYS A 116 -10.97 -3.36 25.10
CA LYS A 116 -10.25 -3.58 23.83
C LYS A 116 -10.99 -4.71 23.08
N PRO A 117 -11.82 -4.42 22.06
CA PRO A 117 -12.82 -5.39 21.62
C PRO A 117 -12.21 -6.28 20.55
N ARG A 118 -12.67 -7.53 20.45
CA ARG A 118 -12.33 -8.51 19.37
C ARG A 118 -12.41 -7.93 17.94
N TRP A 119 -13.06 -6.78 17.76
CA TRP A 119 -13.07 -6.01 16.52
C TRP A 119 -11.67 -5.51 16.12
N PHE A 120 -10.81 -5.19 17.08
CA PHE A 120 -9.47 -4.64 16.86
C PHE A 120 -8.61 -5.70 16.16
N ALA A 121 -8.44 -6.87 16.77
CA ALA A 121 -7.77 -8.01 16.13
C ALA A 121 -8.37 -8.38 14.76
N ARG A 122 -9.69 -8.18 14.57
CA ARG A 122 -10.35 -8.44 13.28
C ARG A 122 -10.00 -7.38 12.23
N PHE A 123 -10.05 -6.09 12.57
CA PHE A 123 -9.61 -4.98 11.72
C PHE A 123 -8.16 -5.16 11.31
N PHE A 124 -7.28 -5.47 12.27
CA PHE A 124 -5.85 -5.69 12.03
C PHE A 124 -5.56 -6.83 11.09
N ARG A 125 -6.22 -7.97 11.27
CA ARG A 125 -6.06 -9.11 10.38
C ARG A 125 -6.35 -8.73 8.92
N PHE A 126 -7.36 -7.90 8.69
CA PHE A 126 -7.68 -7.42 7.34
C PHE A 126 -6.71 -6.34 6.87
N PHE A 127 -6.28 -5.44 7.76
CA PHE A 127 -5.30 -4.39 7.48
C PHE A 127 -3.94 -4.98 7.07
N SER A 128 -3.41 -5.92 7.86
CA SER A 128 -2.18 -6.65 7.53
C SER A 128 -2.34 -7.43 6.22
N GLY A 129 -3.54 -7.95 5.93
CA GLY A 129 -3.87 -8.56 4.64
C GLY A 129 -3.72 -7.60 3.45
N VAL A 130 -4.18 -6.34 3.60
CA VAL A 130 -4.02 -5.28 2.58
C VAL A 130 -2.55 -4.95 2.38
N LEU A 131 -1.83 -4.74 3.49
CA LEU A 131 -0.41 -4.42 3.48
C LEU A 131 0.44 -5.52 2.81
N LYS A 132 0.21 -6.79 3.16
CA LYS A 132 0.89 -7.95 2.56
C LYS A 132 0.57 -8.12 1.08
N ALA A 133 -0.68 -7.86 0.67
CA ALA A 133 -1.04 -7.87 -0.75
C ALA A 133 -0.37 -6.71 -1.50
N GLY A 134 -0.21 -5.56 -0.86
CA GLY A 134 0.51 -4.41 -1.39
C GLY A 134 2.01 -4.66 -1.58
N ASP A 135 2.65 -5.41 -0.68
CA ASP A 135 4.08 -5.74 -0.74
C ASP A 135 4.48 -6.34 -2.08
N VAL A 136 3.68 -7.25 -2.62
CA VAL A 136 3.99 -7.91 -3.90
C VAL A 136 4.18 -6.88 -5.02
N ILE A 137 3.38 -5.81 -5.04
CA ILE A 137 3.47 -4.75 -6.04
C ILE A 137 4.58 -3.75 -5.67
N LEU A 138 4.69 -3.38 -4.38
CA LEU A 138 5.73 -2.46 -3.90
C LEU A 138 7.14 -3.05 -4.10
N ASP A 139 7.37 -4.32 -3.81
CA ASP A 139 8.63 -5.03 -4.07
C ASP A 139 8.97 -5.06 -5.56
N SER A 140 7.95 -5.29 -6.39
CA SER A 140 8.14 -5.26 -7.84
C SER A 140 8.53 -3.86 -8.32
N LEU A 141 7.93 -2.79 -7.76
CA LEU A 141 8.22 -1.39 -8.10
C LEU A 141 9.56 -0.92 -7.53
N ALA A 142 9.94 -1.37 -6.33
CA ALA A 142 11.23 -1.11 -5.70
C ALA A 142 12.38 -1.69 -6.54
N ALA A 143 12.11 -2.71 -7.35
CA ALA A 143 13.08 -3.30 -8.25
C ALA A 143 13.14 -2.65 -9.65
N VAL A 144 12.35 -1.59 -9.90
CA VAL A 144 12.33 -0.84 -11.17
C VAL A 144 13.23 0.39 -11.06
N PRO A 145 14.31 0.47 -11.87
CA PRO A 145 15.18 1.63 -11.92
C PRO A 145 14.39 2.93 -12.15
N GLY A 146 14.73 3.99 -11.42
CA GLY A 146 14.09 5.31 -11.49
C GLY A 146 12.79 5.44 -10.67
N VAL A 147 12.09 4.34 -10.38
CA VAL A 147 10.96 4.32 -9.42
C VAL A 147 11.43 3.89 -8.02
N ALA A 148 12.40 2.98 -7.96
CA ALA A 148 12.97 2.40 -6.74
C ALA A 148 13.28 3.41 -5.64
N LEU A 149 13.94 4.52 -5.98
CA LEU A 149 14.37 5.54 -5.00
C LEU A 149 13.20 6.19 -4.24
N ALA A 150 12.02 6.23 -4.85
CA ALA A 150 10.82 6.74 -4.22
C ALA A 150 10.01 5.64 -3.52
N VAL A 151 10.09 4.39 -3.99
CA VAL A 151 9.31 3.28 -3.42
C VAL A 151 9.98 2.66 -2.19
N GLU A 152 11.31 2.64 -2.11
CA GLU A 152 12.04 2.05 -0.97
C GLU A 152 11.61 2.65 0.38
N PRO A 153 11.56 3.99 0.56
CA PRO A 153 11.15 4.58 1.83
C PRO A 153 9.68 4.29 2.18
N ILE A 154 8.81 4.16 1.17
CA ILE A 154 7.40 3.80 1.35
C ILE A 154 7.30 2.39 1.93
N LYS A 155 8.07 1.46 1.35
CA LYS A 155 8.13 0.07 1.78
C LYS A 155 8.66 -0.04 3.21
N GLU A 156 9.79 0.59 3.51
CA GLU A 156 10.38 0.57 4.86
C GLU A 156 9.41 1.11 5.92
N PHE A 157 8.72 2.21 5.62
CA PHE A 157 7.71 2.77 6.53
C PHE A 157 6.53 1.82 6.74
N LYS A 158 6.02 1.21 5.66
CA LYS A 158 4.97 0.20 5.71
C LYS A 158 5.39 -1.01 6.55
N GLU A 159 6.62 -1.49 6.41
CA GLU A 159 7.16 -2.61 7.18
C GLU A 159 7.28 -2.27 8.68
N ALA A 160 7.69 -1.04 9.00
CA ALA A 160 7.70 -0.55 10.37
C ALA A 160 6.29 -0.46 10.97
N VAL A 161 5.29 -0.05 10.18
CA VAL A 161 3.87 -0.04 10.58
C VAL A 161 3.36 -1.46 10.84
N ASP A 162 3.61 -2.40 9.92
CA ASP A 162 3.21 -3.82 10.06
C ASP A 162 3.86 -4.44 11.32
N SER A 163 5.15 -4.17 11.54
CA SER A 163 5.88 -4.61 12.75
C SER A 163 5.32 -3.99 14.04
N GLY A 164 4.98 -2.70 14.01
CA GLY A 164 4.36 -2.00 15.14
C GLY A 164 2.96 -2.55 15.46
N ALA A 165 2.24 -2.97 14.43
CA ALA A 165 0.94 -3.61 14.56
C ALA A 165 1.03 -5.01 15.19
N ASP A 166 1.97 -5.84 14.73
CA ASP A 166 2.23 -7.19 15.28
C ASP A 166 2.61 -7.14 16.77
N LEU A 167 3.46 -6.19 17.17
CA LEU A 167 3.80 -5.95 18.57
C LEU A 167 2.58 -5.58 19.43
N GLY A 168 1.58 -4.93 18.82
CA GLY A 168 0.34 -4.58 19.48
C GLY A 168 -0.62 -5.75 19.72
N GLU A 169 -0.49 -6.85 18.98
CA GLU A 169 -1.27 -8.08 19.20
C GLU A 169 -0.68 -8.97 20.30
N ALA A 170 0.64 -8.90 20.52
CA ALA A 170 1.34 -9.74 21.49
C ALA A 170 1.22 -9.26 22.96
N GLY A 171 0.72 -8.03 23.20
CA GLY A 171 0.64 -7.39 24.53
C GLY A 171 -0.77 -7.08 25.01
#